data_AF-A0A9N8DLV5-F1
#
_entry.id   AF-A0A9N8DLV5-F1
#
_cell.length_a   1.000
_cell.length_b   1.000
_cell.length_c   1.000
_cell.angle_alpha   90.00
_cell.angle_beta   90.00
_cell.angle_gamma   90.00
#
_symmetry.space_group_name_H-M   'P 1'
#
loop_
_entity.id
_entity.type
_entity.pdbx_description
1 polymer ?
#
loop_
_entity_poly.entity_id
_entity_poly.type
_entity_poly.pdbx_seq_one_letter_code
_entity_poly.pdbx_strand_id
1 'polypeptide(L)'
;MLFDCFTERQLIRQGFVVCMVCCLWNMIGDLIYAPLYASGREILSPQLPVYLHQTENSHELLLLAQTSGWMYPIWGWLTASQLYIGLKPSESFWWSSAPCLAMAYAFCVIGGAQHSGWAFLTVLWQSEHREACLQNSKICQAYYEDSQIRIWKHFLMGDLPALWLFASSAWVFVSVIVNQSKGISFPLWFNLCNPLATQVWVMGLTYFLDPPVAGLVGGPFGTWMILTTNLGCAYCLWNHGEDDDNTQSSKKKKRN
;
A
#
# COMPACT_ATOMS: atom_id res chain seq x y z
N MET A 1 27.61 -8.00 3.88
CA MET A 1 27.87 -9.33 4.45
C MET A 1 26.70 -10.30 4.36
N LEU A 2 25.44 -9.97 4.71
CA LEU A 2 24.29 -10.88 4.45
C LEU A 2 23.70 -10.76 3.03
N PHE A 3 23.97 -9.66 2.32
CA PHE A 3 23.43 -9.40 0.98
C PHE A 3 24.36 -9.81 -0.17
N ASP A 4 25.58 -10.26 0.12
CA ASP A 4 26.53 -10.70 -0.91
C ASP A 4 26.17 -12.08 -1.51
N CYS A 5 25.11 -12.73 -1.00
CA CYS A 5 24.66 -14.05 -1.44
C CYS A 5 23.57 -14.05 -2.51
N PHE A 6 22.86 -12.94 -2.72
CA PHE A 6 21.76 -12.90 -3.68
C PHE A 6 22.10 -12.03 -4.88
N THR A 7 21.89 -12.57 -6.08
CA THR A 7 21.92 -11.75 -7.29
C THR A 7 20.71 -10.80 -7.30
N GLU A 8 20.84 -9.62 -7.93
CA GLU A 8 19.72 -8.66 -8.07
C GLU A 8 18.47 -9.36 -8.65
N ARG A 9 18.67 -10.29 -9.59
CA ARG A 9 17.63 -11.15 -10.16
C ARG A 9 16.92 -12.03 -9.13
N GLN A 10 17.66 -12.68 -8.24
CA GLN A 10 17.05 -13.50 -7.19
C GLN A 10 16.23 -12.64 -6.23
N LEU A 11 16.75 -11.46 -5.88
CA LEU A 11 16.04 -10.51 -5.02
C LEU A 11 14.73 -10.02 -5.65
N ILE A 12 14.74 -9.70 -6.95
CA ILE A 12 13.52 -9.30 -7.69
C ILE A 12 12.48 -10.42 -7.68
N ARG A 13 12.87 -11.65 -8.03
CA ARG A 13 11.93 -12.78 -8.14
C ARG A 13 11.38 -13.22 -6.79
N GLN A 14 12.24 -13.38 -5.80
CA GLN A 14 11.82 -13.76 -4.44
C GLN A 14 11.01 -12.64 -3.81
N GLY A 15 11.46 -11.38 -3.97
CA GLY A 15 10.74 -10.21 -3.52
C GLY A 15 9.34 -10.12 -4.13
N PHE A 16 9.21 -10.39 -5.43
CA PHE A 16 7.90 -10.44 -6.10
C PHE A 16 6.97 -11.50 -5.49
N VAL A 17 7.45 -12.73 -5.30
CA VAL A 17 6.64 -13.82 -4.71
C VAL A 17 6.19 -13.46 -3.28
N VAL A 18 7.11 -12.98 -2.45
CA VAL A 18 6.80 -12.56 -1.07
C VAL A 18 5.79 -11.41 -1.10
N CYS A 19 5.98 -10.43 -1.98
CA CYS A 19 5.08 -9.31 -2.10
C CYS A 19 3.66 -9.76 -2.49
N MET A 20 3.52 -10.69 -3.44
CA MET A 20 2.22 -11.25 -3.85
C MET A 20 1.50 -11.97 -2.70
N VAL A 21 2.21 -12.82 -1.95
CA VAL A 21 1.64 -13.53 -0.79
C VAL A 21 1.13 -12.54 0.24
N CYS A 22 1.96 -11.56 0.57
CA CYS A 22 1.57 -10.54 1.51
C CYS A 22 0.40 -9.69 0.96
N CYS A 23 0.38 -9.33 -0.34
CA CYS A 23 -0.73 -8.59 -1.00
C CYS A 23 -2.06 -9.33 -0.87
N LEU A 24 -2.05 -10.64 -1.13
CA LEU A 24 -3.24 -11.46 -0.95
C LEU A 24 -3.72 -11.46 0.50
N TRP A 25 -2.79 -11.57 1.47
CA TRP A 25 -3.13 -11.53 2.89
C TRP A 25 -3.74 -10.19 3.31
N ASN A 26 -3.12 -9.08 2.93
CA ASN A 26 -3.63 -7.76 3.28
C ASN A 26 -4.95 -7.45 2.56
N MET A 27 -5.10 -7.88 1.30
CA MET A 27 -6.36 -7.75 0.57
C MET A 27 -7.50 -8.46 1.32
N ILE A 28 -7.27 -9.65 1.85
CA ILE A 28 -8.27 -10.34 2.69
C ILE A 28 -8.62 -9.50 3.92
N GLY A 29 -7.62 -8.93 4.61
CA GLY A 29 -7.83 -8.04 5.74
C GLY A 29 -8.65 -6.79 5.38
N ASP A 30 -8.26 -6.09 4.34
CA ASP A 30 -8.94 -4.89 3.84
C ASP A 30 -10.39 -5.20 3.43
N LEU A 31 -10.65 -6.35 2.81
CA LEU A 31 -11.99 -6.78 2.42
C LEU A 31 -12.89 -7.11 3.61
N ILE A 32 -12.32 -7.51 4.75
CA ILE A 32 -13.06 -7.68 6.01
C ILE A 32 -13.49 -6.31 6.56
N TYR A 33 -12.75 -5.22 6.30
CA TYR A 33 -13.16 -3.86 6.65
C TYR A 33 -14.01 -3.17 5.60
N ALA A 34 -14.08 -3.71 4.38
CA ALA A 34 -14.69 -3.03 3.25
C ALA A 34 -16.20 -2.79 3.47
N PRO A 35 -16.70 -1.57 3.19
CA PRO A 35 -18.12 -1.25 3.25
C PRO A 35 -18.85 -1.83 2.03
N LEU A 36 -19.07 -3.14 2.00
CA LEU A 36 -19.62 -3.86 0.84
C LEU A 36 -21.04 -3.42 0.42
N TYR A 37 -21.74 -2.69 1.28
CA TYR A 37 -23.09 -2.18 0.99
C TYR A 37 -23.09 -0.75 0.46
N ALA A 38 -21.94 -0.06 0.48
CA ALA A 38 -21.82 1.31 0.01
C ALA A 38 -21.43 1.35 -1.48
N SER A 39 -22.10 2.22 -2.24
CA SER A 39 -21.72 2.54 -3.61
C SER A 39 -20.40 3.33 -3.61
N GLY A 40 -19.74 3.40 -4.76
CA GLY A 40 -18.50 4.17 -4.90
C GLY A 40 -18.59 5.61 -4.40
N ARG A 41 -19.73 6.25 -4.66
CA ARG A 41 -19.99 7.63 -4.24
C ARG A 41 -20.11 7.75 -2.73
N GLU A 42 -20.73 6.77 -2.08
CA GLU A 42 -20.89 6.72 -0.63
C GLU A 42 -19.57 6.40 0.07
N ILE A 43 -18.74 5.51 -0.49
CA ILE A 43 -17.41 5.20 0.02
C ILE A 43 -16.52 6.45 0.07
N LEU A 44 -16.61 7.29 -0.96
CA LEU A 44 -15.84 8.53 -1.06
C LEU A 44 -16.50 9.71 -0.35
N SER A 45 -17.66 9.51 0.28
CA SER A 45 -18.40 10.56 0.97
C SER A 45 -17.95 10.72 2.43
N PRO A 46 -18.21 11.89 3.05
CA PRO A 46 -18.04 12.06 4.49
C PRO A 46 -18.91 11.14 5.36
N GLN A 47 -19.87 10.41 4.76
CA GLN A 47 -20.79 9.51 5.45
C GLN A 47 -20.23 8.09 5.58
N LEU A 48 -19.04 7.80 5.03
CA LEU A 48 -18.37 6.50 5.13
C LEU A 48 -18.41 5.88 6.54
N PRO A 49 -18.19 6.62 7.66
CA PRO A 49 -18.28 6.04 9.00
C PRO A 49 -19.62 5.35 9.28
N VAL A 50 -20.74 5.88 8.79
CA VAL A 50 -22.08 5.30 8.99
C VAL A 50 -22.19 3.93 8.32
N TYR A 51 -21.61 3.77 7.13
CA TYR A 51 -21.62 2.50 6.39
C TYR A 51 -20.66 1.46 6.99
N LEU A 52 -19.55 1.92 7.57
CA LEU A 52 -18.60 1.05 8.29
C LEU A 52 -19.18 0.48 9.59
N HIS A 53 -20.20 1.10 10.16
CA HIS A 53 -20.90 0.56 11.33
C HIS A 53 -21.92 -0.55 10.98
N GLN A 54 -22.17 -0.78 9.69
CA GLN A 54 -23.13 -1.78 9.22
C GLN A 54 -22.49 -3.13 8.87
N THR A 55 -21.16 -3.28 8.98
CA THR A 55 -20.48 -4.55 8.73
C THR A 55 -20.65 -5.51 9.91
N GLU A 56 -21.46 -6.55 9.71
CA GLU A 56 -21.73 -7.61 10.69
C GLU A 56 -20.63 -8.68 10.78
N ASN A 57 -19.35 -8.28 10.63
CA ASN A 57 -18.25 -9.24 10.69
C ASN A 57 -17.98 -9.70 12.13
N SER A 58 -17.74 -11.00 12.32
CA SER A 58 -17.39 -11.57 13.64
C SER A 58 -16.13 -10.93 14.20
N HIS A 59 -16.05 -10.77 15.53
CA HIS A 59 -14.90 -10.19 16.22
C HIS A 59 -13.59 -10.88 15.86
N GLU A 60 -13.60 -12.21 15.73
CA GLU A 60 -12.43 -13.02 15.41
C GLU A 60 -11.87 -12.72 14.02
N LEU A 61 -12.74 -12.49 13.03
CA LEU A 61 -12.32 -12.10 11.67
C LEU A 61 -11.72 -10.69 11.66
N LEU A 62 -12.27 -9.77 12.45
CA LEU A 62 -11.70 -8.44 12.61
C LEU A 62 -10.33 -8.51 13.27
N LEU A 63 -10.17 -9.23 14.38
CA LEU A 63 -8.87 -9.47 15.00
C LEU A 63 -7.86 -10.07 14.02
N LEU A 64 -8.28 -11.03 13.19
CA LEU A 64 -7.43 -11.60 12.14
C LEU A 64 -7.03 -10.54 11.10
N ALA A 65 -7.96 -9.73 10.62
CA ALA A 65 -7.70 -8.64 9.69
C ALA A 65 -6.75 -7.58 10.30
N GLN A 66 -6.82 -7.32 11.61
CA GLN A 66 -5.91 -6.40 12.30
C GLN A 66 -4.46 -6.91 12.25
N THR A 67 -4.26 -8.23 12.21
CA THR A 67 -2.91 -8.78 12.10
C THR A 67 -2.24 -8.46 10.77
N SER A 68 -2.95 -8.18 9.67
CA SER A 68 -2.26 -7.99 8.38
C SER A 68 -1.30 -6.79 8.34
N GLY A 69 -1.47 -5.81 9.24
CA GLY A 69 -0.61 -4.64 9.36
C GLY A 69 0.87 -4.92 9.62
N TRP A 70 1.24 -6.08 10.20
CA TRP A 70 2.66 -6.40 10.46
C TRP A 70 3.47 -6.66 9.17
N MET A 71 2.79 -6.84 8.02
CA MET A 71 3.47 -7.11 6.75
C MET A 71 4.01 -5.83 6.07
N TYR A 72 3.55 -4.63 6.47
CA TYR A 72 3.95 -3.37 5.83
C TYR A 72 5.45 -3.08 5.84
N PRO A 73 6.22 -3.37 6.91
CA PRO A 73 7.67 -3.22 6.87
C PRO A 73 8.34 -4.08 5.79
N ILE A 74 7.87 -5.33 5.62
CA ILE A 74 8.38 -6.23 4.59
C ILE A 74 8.05 -5.67 3.19
N TRP A 75 6.82 -5.17 3.01
CA TRP A 75 6.40 -4.53 1.77
C TRP A 75 7.16 -3.26 1.42
N GLY A 76 7.27 -2.33 2.38
CA GLY A 76 7.97 -1.07 2.20
C GLY A 76 9.40 -1.33 1.77
N TRP A 77 10.06 -2.29 2.42
CA TRP A 77 11.40 -2.74 2.05
C TRP A 77 11.46 -3.33 0.64
N LEU A 78 10.62 -4.32 0.31
CA LEU A 78 10.64 -4.98 -0.99
C LEU A 78 10.35 -4.01 -2.13
N THR A 79 9.33 -3.18 -1.97
CA THR A 79 8.94 -2.16 -2.96
C THR A 79 10.08 -1.16 -3.20
N ALA A 80 10.64 -0.62 -2.12
CA ALA A 80 11.73 0.34 -2.22
C ALA A 80 13.01 -0.28 -2.79
N SER A 81 13.31 -1.54 -2.48
CA SER A 81 14.49 -2.23 -3.01
C SER A 81 14.40 -2.42 -4.53
N GLN A 82 13.24 -2.81 -5.05
CA GLN A 82 13.04 -2.98 -6.49
C GLN A 82 13.08 -1.64 -7.23
N LEU A 83 12.42 -0.62 -6.68
CA LEU A 83 12.48 0.74 -7.23
C LEU A 83 13.91 1.28 -7.25
N TYR A 84 14.66 1.05 -6.17
CA TYR A 84 16.05 1.46 -6.11
C TYR A 84 16.87 0.78 -7.21
N ILE A 85 16.72 -0.54 -7.42
CA ILE A 85 17.43 -1.26 -8.49
C ILE A 85 17.18 -0.60 -9.85
N GLY A 86 15.92 -0.29 -10.19
CA GLY A 86 15.60 0.33 -11.48
C GLY A 86 16.03 1.81 -11.61
N LEU A 87 16.14 2.54 -10.50
CA LEU A 87 16.57 3.96 -10.49
C LEU A 87 18.08 4.16 -10.28
N LYS A 88 18.79 3.13 -9.81
CA LYS A 88 20.23 3.11 -9.52
C LYS A 88 21.10 3.68 -10.66
N PRO A 89 20.81 3.45 -11.96
CA PRO A 89 21.60 4.04 -13.05
C PRO A 89 21.65 5.57 -13.07
N SER A 90 20.75 6.27 -12.36
CA SER A 90 20.83 7.73 -12.22
C SER A 90 22.06 8.22 -11.45
N GLU A 91 22.71 7.33 -10.66
CA GLU A 91 23.85 7.55 -9.76
C GLU A 91 23.68 8.69 -8.74
N SER A 92 22.49 9.29 -8.67
CA SER A 92 22.20 10.42 -7.80
C SER A 92 21.36 9.96 -6.63
N PHE A 93 21.87 10.21 -5.41
CA PHE A 93 21.13 9.92 -4.17
C PHE A 93 19.71 10.52 -4.21
N TRP A 94 19.57 11.75 -4.70
CA TRP A 94 18.29 12.46 -4.75
C TRP A 94 17.30 11.91 -5.78
N TRP A 95 17.75 11.15 -6.78
CA TRP A 95 16.88 10.62 -7.84
C TRP A 95 16.74 9.10 -7.80
N SER A 96 17.45 8.43 -6.90
CA SER A 96 17.37 6.99 -6.69
C SER A 96 17.05 6.64 -5.25
N SER A 97 17.99 6.84 -4.33
CA SER A 97 17.85 6.39 -2.94
C SER A 97 16.83 7.18 -2.14
N ALA A 98 16.87 8.51 -2.17
CA ALA A 98 16.00 9.37 -1.38
C ALA A 98 14.49 9.11 -1.59
N PRO A 99 13.97 9.08 -2.83
CA PRO A 99 12.56 8.78 -3.04
C PRO A 99 12.17 7.35 -2.59
N CYS A 100 13.05 6.36 -2.77
CA CYS A 100 12.79 4.99 -2.33
C CYS A 100 12.75 4.86 -0.81
N LEU A 101 13.69 5.50 -0.09
CA LEU A 101 13.71 5.52 1.38
C LEU A 101 12.50 6.26 1.95
N ALA A 102 12.16 7.42 1.37
CA ALA A 102 10.98 8.17 1.77
C ALA A 102 9.70 7.34 1.58
N MET A 103 9.60 6.59 0.49
CA MET A 103 8.45 5.72 0.23
C MET A 103 8.40 4.50 1.15
N ALA A 104 9.54 3.85 1.45
CA ALA A 104 9.60 2.78 2.44
C ALA A 104 9.11 3.25 3.81
N TYR A 105 9.60 4.41 4.25
CA TYR A 105 9.17 5.03 5.49
C TYR A 105 7.66 5.32 5.47
N ALA A 106 7.16 5.92 4.39
CA ALA A 106 5.75 6.27 4.28
C ALA A 106 4.85 5.03 4.33
N PHE A 107 5.21 3.94 3.64
CA PHE A 107 4.46 2.67 3.73
C PHE A 107 4.43 2.11 5.15
N CYS A 108 5.55 2.12 5.88
CA CYS A 108 5.59 1.66 7.27
C CYS A 108 4.65 2.49 8.17
N VAL A 109 4.68 3.82 8.03
CA VAL A 109 3.86 4.71 8.86
C VAL A 109 2.38 4.55 8.55
N ILE A 110 2.00 4.54 7.26
CA ILE A 110 0.61 4.38 6.84
C ILE A 110 0.07 3.02 7.25
N GLY A 111 0.81 1.93 7.02
CA GLY A 111 0.39 0.59 7.42
C GLY A 111 0.10 0.50 8.91
N GLY A 112 1.01 1.03 9.73
CA GLY A 112 0.80 1.08 11.18
C GLY A 112 -0.42 1.91 11.58
N ALA A 113 -0.55 3.12 11.03
CA ALA A 113 -1.65 4.03 11.34
C ALA A 113 -3.01 3.47 10.90
N GLN A 114 -3.09 2.94 9.68
CA GLN A 114 -4.35 2.45 9.11
C GLN A 114 -4.85 1.20 9.80
N HIS A 115 -4.00 0.19 10.00
CA HIS A 115 -4.41 -1.04 10.69
C HIS A 115 -4.78 -0.78 12.15
N SER A 116 -4.03 0.08 12.85
CA SER A 116 -4.39 0.48 14.21
C SER A 116 -5.70 1.25 14.23
N GLY A 117 -5.90 2.18 13.30
CA GLY A 117 -7.14 2.95 13.19
C GLY A 117 -8.36 2.07 12.95
N TRP A 118 -8.29 1.17 11.96
CA TRP A 118 -9.33 0.17 11.69
C TRP A 118 -9.58 -0.74 12.90
N ALA A 119 -8.53 -1.13 13.61
CA ALA A 119 -8.66 -1.90 14.84
C ALA A 119 -9.47 -1.15 15.91
N PHE A 120 -9.14 0.11 16.17
CA PHE A 120 -9.83 0.91 17.19
C PHE A 120 -11.29 1.22 16.82
N LEU A 121 -11.56 1.53 15.54
CA LEU A 121 -12.92 1.81 15.05
C LEU A 121 -13.85 0.59 15.24
N THR A 122 -13.31 -0.61 15.00
CA THR A 122 -14.08 -1.87 15.04
C THR A 122 -14.22 -2.44 16.45
N VAL A 123 -13.20 -2.31 17.32
CA VAL A 123 -13.24 -2.83 18.70
C VAL A 123 -14.22 -2.08 19.59
N LEU A 124 -14.27 -0.74 19.54
CA LEU A 124 -15.20 0.01 20.39
C LEU A 124 -16.66 -0.33 20.09
N TRP A 125 -17.00 -0.47 18.81
CA TRP A 125 -18.34 -0.91 18.40
C TRP A 125 -18.66 -2.29 18.99
N GLN A 126 -17.71 -3.21 19.05
CA GLN A 126 -17.99 -4.57 19.54
C GLN A 126 -17.90 -4.74 21.05
N SER A 127 -17.17 -3.88 21.76
CA SER A 127 -16.87 -4.07 23.19
C SER A 127 -18.07 -3.96 24.14
N GLU A 128 -19.22 -3.43 23.70
CA GLU A 128 -20.29 -3.04 24.65
C GLU A 128 -21.70 -2.99 24.04
N HIS A 129 -21.89 -3.37 22.77
CA HIS A 129 -23.17 -3.27 22.07
C HIS A 129 -24.30 -4.16 22.62
N ARG A 130 -24.08 -4.99 23.65
CA ARG A 130 -25.10 -5.94 24.10
C ARG A 130 -25.66 -5.77 25.51
N GLU A 131 -24.90 -5.26 26.49
CA GLU A 131 -25.36 -5.34 27.89
C GLU A 131 -25.27 -4.03 28.70
N ALA A 132 -24.37 -3.10 28.41
CA ALA A 132 -24.17 -1.90 29.25
C ALA A 132 -25.05 -0.69 28.87
N CYS A 133 -25.29 -0.42 27.57
CA CYS A 133 -26.09 0.74 27.16
C CYS A 133 -27.60 0.61 27.47
N LEU A 134 -28.07 -0.55 27.95
CA LEU A 134 -29.46 -0.77 28.36
C LEU A 134 -29.83 -0.09 29.69
N GLN A 135 -28.86 0.34 30.50
CA GLN A 135 -29.14 0.90 31.83
C GLN A 135 -29.10 2.45 31.89
N ASN A 136 -28.38 3.14 31.00
CA ASN A 136 -28.37 4.61 30.96
C ASN A 136 -28.00 5.17 29.57
N SER A 137 -28.96 5.12 28.65
CA SER A 137 -28.73 5.22 27.20
C SER A 137 -28.05 6.51 26.73
N LYS A 138 -28.34 7.67 27.34
CA LYS A 138 -27.82 8.97 26.86
C LYS A 138 -26.33 9.20 27.16
N ILE A 139 -25.87 8.81 28.36
CA ILE A 139 -24.47 8.99 28.75
C ILE A 139 -23.60 7.97 28.00
N CYS A 140 -24.10 6.75 27.84
CA CYS A 140 -23.46 5.70 27.03
C CYS A 140 -23.25 6.20 25.60
N GLN A 141 -24.33 6.67 24.95
CA GLN A 141 -24.28 7.17 23.58
C GLN A 141 -23.30 8.35 23.42
N ALA A 142 -23.31 9.32 24.34
CA ALA A 142 -22.37 10.45 24.28
C ALA A 142 -20.89 10.03 24.43
N TYR A 143 -20.60 9.05 25.28
CA TYR A 143 -19.24 8.49 25.42
C TYR A 143 -18.80 7.75 24.16
N TYR A 144 -19.70 6.99 23.53
CA TYR A 144 -19.47 6.33 22.26
C TYR A 144 -19.14 7.30 21.14
N GLU A 145 -19.99 8.32 20.97
CA GLU A 145 -19.81 9.34 19.95
C GLU A 145 -18.49 10.10 20.16
N ASP A 146 -18.16 10.51 21.40
CA ASP A 146 -16.89 11.19 21.68
C ASP A 146 -15.67 10.28 21.42
N SER A 147 -15.74 9.01 21.81
CA SER A 147 -14.65 8.04 21.60
C SER A 147 -14.42 7.76 20.11
N GLN A 148 -15.50 7.59 19.33
CA GLN A 148 -15.43 7.41 17.88
C GLN A 148 -14.88 8.66 17.19
N ILE A 149 -15.33 9.87 17.57
CA ILE A 149 -14.78 11.12 17.04
C ILE A 149 -13.29 11.25 17.35
N ARG A 150 -12.86 10.89 18.56
CA ARG A 150 -11.43 10.93 18.92
C ARG A 150 -10.62 9.92 18.14
N ILE A 151 -11.08 8.69 17.98
CA ILE A 151 -10.40 7.68 17.15
C ILE A 151 -10.30 8.18 15.72
N TRP A 152 -11.40 8.68 15.15
CA TRP A 152 -11.40 9.22 13.80
C TRP A 152 -10.42 10.38 13.63
N LYS A 153 -10.35 11.30 14.59
CA LYS A 153 -9.34 12.38 14.59
C LYS A 153 -7.92 11.83 14.66
N HIS A 154 -7.65 10.83 15.50
CA HIS A 154 -6.32 10.22 15.59
C HIS A 154 -5.97 9.45 14.32
N PHE A 155 -6.94 8.78 13.69
CA PHE A 155 -6.79 8.13 12.40
C PHE A 155 -6.43 9.16 11.32
N LEU A 156 -7.20 10.25 11.19
CA LEU A 156 -6.91 11.32 10.25
C LEU A 156 -5.54 11.96 10.48
N MET A 157 -5.15 12.18 11.74
CA MET A 157 -3.82 12.72 12.08
C MET A 157 -2.70 11.71 11.83
N GLY A 158 -2.95 10.42 12.08
CA GLY A 158 -2.04 9.31 11.78
C GLY A 158 -1.85 9.07 10.28
N ASP A 159 -2.82 9.49 9.47
CA ASP A 159 -2.77 9.49 8.01
C ASP A 159 -2.14 10.77 7.43
N LEU A 160 -1.85 11.82 8.21
CA LEU A 160 -1.10 12.98 7.70
C LEU A 160 0.29 12.61 7.16
N PRO A 161 1.06 11.72 7.81
CA PRO A 161 2.24 11.12 7.19
C PRO A 161 1.98 10.44 5.84
N ALA A 162 0.74 10.08 5.49
CA ALA A 162 0.44 9.56 4.15
C ALA A 162 0.69 10.59 3.04
N LEU A 163 0.72 11.89 3.37
CA LEU A 163 1.19 12.92 2.44
C LEU A 163 2.64 12.70 2.00
N TRP A 164 3.47 12.07 2.84
CA TRP A 164 4.82 11.65 2.45
C TRP A 164 4.82 10.53 1.43
N LEU A 165 3.83 9.62 1.45
CA LEU A 165 3.69 8.63 0.39
C LEU A 165 3.41 9.34 -0.94
N PHE A 166 2.47 10.30 -0.97
CA PHE A 166 2.19 11.02 -2.22
C PHE A 166 3.38 11.86 -2.69
N ALA A 167 4.08 12.54 -1.78
CA ALA A 167 5.27 13.31 -2.11
C ALA A 167 6.40 12.42 -2.67
N SER A 168 6.69 11.29 -2.00
CA SER A 168 7.70 10.33 -2.47
C SER A 168 7.28 9.64 -3.77
N SER A 169 6.01 9.35 -3.94
CA SER A 169 5.43 8.79 -5.17
C SER A 169 5.58 9.75 -6.35
N ALA A 170 5.24 11.04 -6.15
CA ALA A 170 5.48 12.09 -7.13
C ALA A 170 6.97 12.27 -7.43
N TRP A 171 7.83 12.12 -6.43
CA TRP A 171 9.27 12.15 -6.61
C TRP A 171 9.76 10.98 -7.46
N VAL A 172 9.29 9.76 -7.22
CA VAL A 172 9.57 8.61 -8.11
C VAL A 172 9.11 8.90 -9.53
N PHE A 173 7.90 9.44 -9.69
CA PHE A 173 7.34 9.80 -11.00
C PHE A 173 8.25 10.76 -11.77
N VAL A 174 8.71 11.83 -11.10
CA VAL A 174 9.64 12.80 -11.69
C VAL A 174 11.01 12.16 -11.95
N SER A 175 11.49 11.30 -11.05
CA SER A 175 12.77 10.60 -11.20
C SER A 175 12.78 9.74 -12.46
N VAL A 176 11.67 9.05 -12.75
CA VAL A 176 11.49 8.24 -13.96
C VAL A 176 11.55 9.12 -15.21
N ILE A 177 10.93 10.29 -15.21
CA ILE A 177 10.95 11.21 -16.35
C ILE A 177 12.34 11.80 -16.56
N VAL A 178 12.93 12.39 -15.52
CA VAL A 178 14.19 13.14 -15.59
C VAL A 178 15.37 12.26 -15.95
N ASN A 179 15.37 10.99 -15.53
CA ASN A 179 16.51 10.10 -15.71
C ASN A 179 16.31 9.07 -16.83
N GLN A 180 15.28 9.20 -17.69
CA GLN A 180 15.10 8.33 -18.87
C GLN A 180 16.38 8.22 -19.70
N SER A 181 17.02 9.34 -20.00
CA SER A 181 18.24 9.37 -20.84
C SER A 181 19.47 8.77 -20.16
N LYS A 182 19.42 8.51 -18.85
CA LYS A 182 20.52 7.90 -18.08
C LYS A 182 20.44 6.38 -18.02
N GLY A 183 19.53 5.76 -18.77
CA GLY A 183 19.41 4.31 -18.83
C GLY A 183 18.85 3.69 -17.56
N ILE A 184 17.98 4.40 -16.83
CA ILE A 184 17.15 3.76 -15.81
C ILE A 184 16.29 2.67 -16.44
N SER A 185 15.95 1.64 -15.67
CA SER A 185 15.27 0.44 -16.18
C SER A 185 13.76 0.62 -16.36
N PHE A 186 13.20 1.74 -15.89
CA PHE A 186 11.76 2.01 -15.93
C PHE A 186 11.39 2.86 -17.15
N PRO A 187 10.51 2.38 -18.03
CA PRO A 187 9.95 3.19 -19.12
C PRO A 187 8.92 4.21 -18.59
N LEU A 188 8.57 5.23 -19.38
CA LEU A 188 7.62 6.27 -18.96
C LEU A 188 6.24 5.73 -18.54
N TRP A 189 5.75 4.66 -19.17
CA TRP A 189 4.45 4.07 -18.82
C TRP A 189 4.43 3.45 -17.41
N PHE A 190 5.59 3.12 -16.84
CA PHE A 190 5.69 2.60 -15.47
C PHE A 190 5.06 3.56 -14.45
N ASN A 191 4.99 4.85 -14.76
CA ASN A 191 4.30 5.83 -13.93
C ASN A 191 2.79 5.56 -13.76
N LEU A 192 2.15 4.71 -14.59
CA LEU A 192 0.79 4.23 -14.35
C LEU A 192 0.69 3.25 -13.18
N CYS A 193 1.80 2.58 -12.84
CA CYS A 193 1.92 1.66 -11.72
C CYS A 193 2.38 2.35 -10.42
N ASN A 194 2.75 3.63 -10.48
CA ASN A 194 3.17 4.41 -9.31
C ASN A 194 2.01 4.57 -8.31
N PRO A 195 2.26 4.65 -6.98
CA PRO A 195 1.20 4.74 -5.97
C PRO A 195 0.21 5.89 -6.21
N LEU A 196 0.70 7.06 -6.60
CA LEU A 196 -0.13 8.23 -6.88
C LEU A 196 -1.07 8.00 -8.07
N ALA A 197 -0.56 7.48 -9.18
CA ALA A 197 -1.38 7.17 -10.35
C ALA A 197 -2.39 6.05 -10.02
N THR A 198 -1.94 5.05 -9.26
CA THR A 198 -2.79 3.96 -8.75
C THR A 198 -3.95 4.47 -7.93
N GLN A 199 -3.68 5.37 -6.98
CA GLN A 199 -4.73 5.99 -6.18
C GLN A 199 -5.77 6.67 -7.06
N VAL A 200 -5.34 7.45 -8.06
CA VAL A 200 -6.25 8.19 -8.95
C VAL A 200 -7.16 7.24 -9.73
N TRP A 201 -6.61 6.21 -10.36
CA TRP A 201 -7.46 5.32 -11.15
C TRP A 201 -8.29 4.36 -10.28
N VAL A 202 -7.80 3.90 -9.13
CA VAL A 202 -8.60 3.09 -8.18
C VAL A 202 -9.78 3.89 -7.66
N MET A 203 -9.57 5.14 -7.24
CA MET A 203 -10.65 6.04 -6.81
C MET A 203 -11.60 6.35 -7.96
N GLY A 204 -11.06 6.61 -9.15
CA GLY A 204 -11.84 6.83 -10.37
C GLY A 204 -12.75 5.64 -10.68
N LEU A 205 -12.21 4.42 -10.71
CA LEU A 205 -13.00 3.20 -10.92
C LEU A 205 -14.04 3.03 -9.80
N THR A 206 -13.61 3.13 -8.54
CA THR A 206 -14.49 2.99 -7.37
C THR A 206 -15.70 3.89 -7.49
N TYR A 207 -15.51 5.18 -7.82
CA TYR A 207 -16.58 6.17 -7.93
C TYR A 207 -17.73 5.77 -8.88
N PHE A 208 -17.43 5.01 -9.94
CA PHE A 208 -18.40 4.57 -10.95
C PHE A 208 -19.00 3.19 -10.68
N LEU A 209 -18.59 2.50 -9.62
CA LEU A 209 -19.04 1.16 -9.30
C LEU A 209 -20.20 1.18 -8.28
N ASP A 210 -21.11 0.22 -8.45
CA ASP A 210 -22.19 -0.07 -7.52
C ASP A 210 -21.74 -1.08 -6.44
N PRO A 211 -22.46 -1.19 -5.32
CA PRO A 211 -22.25 -2.27 -4.36
C PRO A 211 -22.48 -3.66 -5.01
N PRO A 212 -21.76 -4.72 -4.60
CA PRO A 212 -20.63 -4.72 -3.66
C PRO A 212 -19.29 -4.43 -4.32
N VAL A 213 -19.26 -4.27 -5.65
CA VAL A 213 -18.03 -4.15 -6.44
C VAL A 213 -17.23 -2.91 -6.05
N ALA A 214 -17.90 -1.81 -5.73
CA ALA A 214 -17.26 -0.61 -5.20
C ALA A 214 -16.45 -0.89 -3.92
N GLY A 215 -17.01 -1.65 -2.98
CA GLY A 215 -16.31 -2.06 -1.75
C GLY A 215 -15.13 -2.99 -2.04
N LEU A 216 -15.28 -3.93 -2.98
CA LEU A 216 -14.21 -4.85 -3.39
C LEU A 216 -13.03 -4.14 -4.06
N VAL A 217 -13.30 -3.07 -4.81
CA VAL A 217 -12.26 -2.29 -5.52
C VAL A 217 -11.68 -1.21 -4.63
N GLY A 218 -12.52 -0.43 -3.95
CA GLY A 218 -12.13 0.73 -3.16
C GLY A 218 -11.65 0.39 -1.74
N GLY A 219 -12.15 -0.69 -1.14
CA GLY A 219 -11.74 -1.15 0.19
C GLY A 219 -10.22 -1.37 0.31
N PRO A 220 -9.60 -2.17 -0.58
CA PRO A 220 -8.17 -2.46 -0.53
C PRO A 220 -7.29 -1.41 -1.23
N PHE A 221 -7.65 -0.12 -1.19
CA PHE A 221 -6.90 0.93 -1.91
C PHE A 221 -5.40 0.98 -1.53
N GLY A 222 -5.08 0.80 -0.24
CA GLY A 222 -3.70 0.73 0.24
C GLY A 222 -2.94 -0.44 -0.38
N THR A 223 -3.57 -1.61 -0.44
CA THR A 223 -3.03 -2.81 -1.08
C THR A 223 -2.80 -2.61 -2.57
N TRP A 224 -3.73 -1.95 -3.28
CA TRP A 224 -3.58 -1.67 -4.71
C TRP A 224 -2.30 -0.89 -5.02
N MET A 225 -2.03 0.18 -4.28
CA MET A 225 -0.85 1.03 -4.49
C MET A 225 0.47 0.23 -4.45
N ILE A 226 0.58 -0.70 -3.51
CA ILE A 226 1.78 -1.51 -3.33
C ILE A 226 1.82 -2.62 -4.39
N LEU A 227 0.71 -3.32 -4.60
CA LEU A 227 0.61 -4.40 -5.57
C LEU A 227 0.96 -3.94 -6.98
N THR A 228 0.40 -2.84 -7.45
CA THR A 228 0.61 -2.33 -8.82
C THR A 228 2.04 -1.86 -9.00
N THR A 229 2.62 -1.18 -7.99
CA THR A 229 4.03 -0.76 -8.01
C THR A 229 4.94 -1.97 -8.12
N ASN A 230 4.73 -3.01 -7.30
CA ASN A 230 5.55 -4.22 -7.33
C ASN A 230 5.37 -5.02 -8.62
N LEU A 231 4.15 -5.11 -9.17
CA LEU A 231 3.91 -5.73 -10.48
C LEU A 231 4.64 -4.97 -11.60
N GLY A 232 4.56 -3.63 -11.60
CA GLY A 232 5.29 -2.80 -12.55
C GLY A 232 6.79 -2.97 -12.43
N CYS A 233 7.32 -3.00 -11.20
CA CYS A 233 8.74 -3.21 -10.93
C CYS A 233 9.19 -4.59 -11.40
N ALA A 234 8.47 -5.64 -10.99
CA ALA A 234 8.77 -7.00 -11.39
C ALA A 234 8.75 -7.15 -12.92
N TYR A 235 7.74 -6.57 -13.60
CA TYR A 235 7.65 -6.61 -15.06
C TYR A 235 8.84 -5.92 -15.73
N CYS A 236 9.20 -4.71 -15.30
CA CYS A 236 10.30 -3.95 -15.91
C CYS A 236 11.67 -4.57 -15.61
N LEU A 237 11.83 -5.20 -14.44
CA LEU A 237 13.11 -5.71 -13.96
C LEU A 237 13.29 -7.22 -14.15
N TRP A 238 12.27 -7.94 -14.68
CA TRP A 238 12.25 -9.40 -14.74
C TRP A 238 13.49 -10.02 -15.40
N ASN A 239 13.97 -9.37 -16.46
CA ASN A 239 15.12 -9.80 -17.26
C ASN A 239 16.38 -8.97 -17.00
N HIS A 240 16.38 -8.07 -16.02
CA HIS A 240 17.54 -7.25 -15.74
C HIS A 240 18.75 -8.13 -15.37
N GLY A 241 19.87 -7.91 -16.06
CA GLY A 241 21.13 -8.66 -15.89
C GLY A 241 21.41 -9.75 -16.93
N GLU A 242 20.43 -10.17 -17.73
CA GLU A 242 20.67 -11.13 -18.84
C GLU A 242 21.48 -10.48 -19.98
N ASP A 243 21.23 -9.20 -20.23
CA ASP A 243 21.92 -8.42 -21.27
C ASP A 243 23.36 -8.09 -20.87
N ASP A 244 23.62 -7.86 -19.57
CA ASP A 244 24.96 -7.54 -19.08
C ASP A 244 25.89 -8.75 -19.12
N ASP A 245 25.42 -9.93 -18.72
CA ASP A 245 26.20 -11.17 -18.78
C ASP A 245 26.52 -11.58 -20.22
N ASN A 246 25.56 -11.46 -21.13
CA ASN A 246 25.78 -11.74 -22.56
C ASN A 246 26.77 -10.73 -23.17
N THR A 247 26.65 -9.45 -22.82
CA THR A 247 27.55 -8.40 -23.33
C THR A 247 28.97 -8.58 -22.81
N GLN A 248 29.16 -8.93 -21.53
CA GLN A 248 30.48 -9.22 -20.97
C GLN A 248 31.10 -10.48 -21.57
N SER A 249 30.31 -11.55 -21.76
CA SER A 249 30.78 -12.77 -22.42
C SER A 249 31.26 -12.52 -23.85
N SER A 250 30.54 -11.66 -24.60
CA SER A 250 30.89 -11.33 -25.99
C SER A 250 32.17 -10.50 -26.08
N LYS A 251 32.36 -9.55 -25.15
CA LYS A 251 33.60 -8.76 -25.03
C LYS A 251 34.79 -9.63 -24.65
N LYS A 252 34.60 -10.62 -23.78
CA LYS A 252 35.65 -11.58 -23.39
C LYS A 252 36.03 -12.50 -24.56
N LYS A 253 35.05 -12.96 -25.35
CA LYS A 253 35.28 -13.83 -26.51
C LYS A 253 35.99 -13.13 -27.69
N LYS A 254 35.90 -11.81 -27.81
CA LYS A 254 36.64 -11.01 -28.81
C LYS A 254 38.10 -10.69 -28.43
N ARG A 255 38.50 -10.95 -27.18
CA ARG A 255 39.87 -10.67 -26.68
C ARG A 255 40.80 -11.88 -26.73
N ASN A 256 40.29 -13.05 -27.11
CA ASN A 256 41.05 -14.28 -27.34
C ASN A 256 41.05 -14.60 -28.83
#